data_AF-Q5BYL7-F1
#
_entry.id   AF-Q5BYL7-F1
#
_cell.length_a   1.000
_cell.length_b   1.000
_cell.length_c   1.000
_cell.angle_alpha   90.00
_cell.angle_beta   90.00
_cell.angle_gamma   90.00
#
_symmetry.space_group_name_H-M   'P 1'
#
loop_
_entity.id
_entity.type
_entity.pdbx_description
1 polymer ?
#
loop_
_entity_poly.entity_id
_entity_poly.type
_entity_poly.pdbx_seq_one_letter_code
_entity_poly.pdbx_strand_id
1 'polypeptide(L)'
;MSHNLHNDLFLHYYKAWGGVEDYESDNLGIPDFFQRVPQDNEILPAKLREDARSALLERKSIGLLSNSELQEFWYLLERYHSPPTVNGEKFMNYENFRKASKEASPKAKQYFTASTFAKLLHEDEILSRINILAFFNYVMKKVWLQQTHVGISLYDVCGEGYLRETDLENYMLELIPTLCQLSVMESTFQTFYVCTAVRKFFFFLDPLRSGRVRITDILA
;
A
#
# COMPACT_ATOMS: atom_id res chain seq x y z
N MET A 1 -29.52 22.61 -40.93
CA MET A 1 -28.35 23.35 -41.45
C MET A 1 -27.40 23.88 -40.36
N SER A 2 -27.65 23.71 -39.05
CA SER A 2 -26.75 24.24 -37.99
C SER A 2 -25.73 23.25 -37.41
N HIS A 3 -25.70 21.99 -37.88
CA HIS A 3 -24.86 20.94 -37.28
C HIS A 3 -23.38 20.97 -37.74
N ASN A 4 -23.06 21.70 -38.82
CA ASN A 4 -21.70 21.83 -39.35
C ASN A 4 -20.95 23.05 -38.82
N LEU A 5 -21.65 24.12 -38.43
CA LEU A 5 -21.02 25.38 -38.05
C LEU A 5 -20.07 25.23 -36.84
N HIS A 6 -20.42 24.36 -35.88
CA HIS A 6 -19.62 24.15 -34.69
C HIS A 6 -18.31 23.39 -34.99
N ASN A 7 -18.39 22.37 -35.85
CA ASN A 7 -17.20 21.65 -36.32
C ASN A 7 -16.31 22.54 -37.18
N ASP A 8 -16.92 23.35 -38.05
CA ASP A 8 -16.18 24.27 -38.92
C ASP A 8 -15.46 25.35 -38.10
N LEU A 9 -16.12 25.91 -37.08
CA LEU A 9 -15.52 26.87 -36.14
C LEU A 9 -14.40 26.24 -35.32
N PHE A 10 -14.61 25.04 -34.79
CA PHE A 10 -13.59 24.31 -34.03
C PHE A 10 -12.35 24.07 -34.89
N LEU A 11 -12.53 23.55 -36.11
CA LEU A 11 -11.43 23.26 -37.02
C LEU A 11 -10.69 24.54 -37.43
N HIS A 12 -11.42 25.64 -37.66
CA HIS A 12 -10.84 26.94 -37.96
C HIS A 12 -9.93 27.44 -36.83
N TYR A 13 -10.40 27.43 -35.58
CA TYR A 13 -9.59 27.87 -34.44
C TYR A 13 -8.43 26.92 -34.13
N TYR A 14 -8.65 25.61 -34.26
CA TYR A 14 -7.61 24.59 -34.10
C TYR A 14 -6.45 24.82 -35.08
N LYS A 15 -6.74 25.07 -36.36
CA LYS A 15 -5.73 25.41 -37.37
C LYS A 15 -5.03 26.73 -37.10
N ALA A 16 -5.79 27.76 -36.73
CA ALA A 16 -5.24 29.08 -36.44
C ALA A 16 -4.22 29.04 -35.29
N TRP A 17 -4.29 28.03 -34.42
CA TRP A 17 -3.42 27.84 -33.27
C TRP A 17 -2.36 26.74 -33.48
N GLY A 18 -2.14 26.30 -34.73
CA GLY A 18 -1.07 25.38 -35.09
C GLY A 18 -1.45 23.89 -35.09
N GLY A 19 -2.74 23.58 -35.05
CA GLY A 19 -3.24 22.21 -35.23
C GLY A 19 -3.10 21.70 -36.67
N VAL A 20 -2.84 20.40 -36.83
CA VAL A 20 -2.63 19.72 -38.13
C VAL A 20 -3.87 18.86 -38.45
N GLU A 21 -4.32 18.86 -39.72
CA GLU A 21 -5.54 18.12 -40.13
C GLU A 21 -5.39 16.60 -40.06
N ASP A 22 -4.21 16.10 -40.43
CA ASP A 22 -3.87 14.70 -40.32
C ASP A 22 -3.01 14.52 -39.08
N TYR A 23 -3.59 13.87 -38.07
CA TYR A 23 -2.81 13.19 -37.05
C TYR A 23 -2.13 12.01 -37.76
N GLU A 24 -1.03 12.26 -38.47
CA GLU A 24 -0.06 11.21 -38.68
C GLU A 24 0.34 10.76 -37.27
N SER A 25 -0.15 9.59 -36.88
CA SER A 25 0.27 8.86 -35.69
C SER A 25 1.73 8.41 -35.82
N ASP A 26 2.59 9.31 -36.31
CA ASP A 26 4.01 9.19 -36.16
C ASP A 26 4.26 9.29 -34.67
N ASN A 27 4.56 8.13 -34.09
CA ASN A 27 5.09 7.93 -32.75
C ASN A 27 5.89 9.16 -32.32
N LEU A 28 5.28 10.04 -31.52
CA LEU A 28 5.89 11.25 -30.96
C LEU A 28 7.05 10.94 -29.99
N GLY A 29 7.60 9.72 -30.03
CA GLY A 29 8.48 9.16 -29.02
C GLY A 29 7.80 8.99 -27.66
N ILE A 30 6.48 9.21 -27.60
CA ILE A 30 5.68 9.12 -26.39
C ILE A 30 5.39 7.63 -26.14
N PRO A 31 5.92 7.03 -25.06
CA PRO A 31 5.64 5.63 -24.75
C PRO A 31 4.15 5.44 -24.49
N ASP A 32 3.62 4.27 -24.82
CA ASP A 32 2.28 3.90 -24.39
C ASP A 32 2.26 3.73 -22.85
N PHE A 33 1.51 4.58 -22.17
CA PHE A 33 1.36 4.57 -20.72
C PHE A 33 0.08 3.87 -20.26
N PHE A 34 -0.86 3.61 -21.17
CA PHE A 34 -2.15 3.05 -20.84
C PHE A 34 -2.29 1.62 -21.36
N GLN A 35 -2.08 0.66 -20.46
CA GLN A 35 -2.36 -0.73 -20.74
C GLN A 35 -3.77 -1.09 -20.24
N ARG A 36 -4.70 -1.27 -21.18
CA ARG A 36 -6.07 -1.69 -20.84
C ARG A 36 -6.10 -3.05 -20.14
N VAL A 37 -7.13 -3.28 -19.34
CA VAL A 37 -7.40 -4.61 -18.80
C VAL A 37 -7.78 -5.56 -19.95
N PRO A 38 -7.19 -6.77 -20.01
CA PRO A 38 -7.61 -7.81 -20.96
C PRO A 38 -9.09 -8.16 -20.78
N GLN A 39 -9.79 -8.44 -21.88
CA GLN A 39 -11.14 -8.98 -21.85
C GLN A 39 -11.11 -10.48 -21.51
N ASP A 40 -12.25 -11.05 -21.11
CA ASP A 40 -12.35 -12.44 -20.66
C ASP A 40 -11.91 -13.49 -21.71
N ASN A 41 -11.99 -13.14 -23.00
CA ASN A 41 -11.53 -13.99 -24.11
C ASN A 41 -10.00 -13.91 -24.34
N GLU A 42 -9.31 -12.93 -23.75
CA GLU A 42 -7.88 -12.70 -23.91
C GLU A 42 -7.06 -13.42 -22.82
N ILE A 43 -7.08 -14.76 -22.88
CA ILE A 43 -6.51 -15.64 -21.85
C ILE A 43 -5.02 -15.36 -21.61
N LEU A 44 -4.22 -15.24 -22.67
CA LEU A 44 -2.77 -15.07 -22.55
C LEU A 44 -2.39 -13.73 -21.91
N PRO A 45 -2.89 -12.57 -22.38
CA PRO A 45 -2.67 -11.29 -21.70
C PRO A 45 -3.17 -11.28 -20.25
N ALA A 46 -4.33 -11.88 -19.96
CA ALA A 46 -4.85 -12.00 -18.61
C ALA A 46 -3.89 -12.78 -17.70
N LYS A 47 -3.39 -13.93 -18.16
CA LYS A 47 -2.47 -14.76 -17.38
C LYS A 47 -1.11 -14.10 -17.19
N LEU A 48 -0.59 -13.42 -18.21
CA LEU A 48 0.65 -12.66 -18.10
C LEU A 48 0.54 -11.53 -17.06
N ARG A 49 -0.59 -10.81 -17.06
CA ARG A 49 -0.87 -9.75 -16.07
C ARG A 49 -0.97 -10.31 -14.65
N GLU A 50 -1.65 -11.45 -14.49
CA GLU A 50 -1.76 -12.15 -13.19
C GLU A 50 -0.39 -12.58 -12.66
N ASP A 51 0.47 -13.15 -13.52
CA ASP A 51 1.81 -13.60 -13.17
C ASP A 51 2.73 -12.41 -12.82
N ALA A 52 2.74 -11.38 -13.65
CA ALA A 52 3.50 -10.15 -13.40
C ALA A 52 3.07 -9.47 -12.09
N ARG A 53 1.77 -9.45 -11.79
CA ARG A 53 1.25 -8.91 -10.51
C ARG A 53 1.68 -9.77 -9.33
N SER A 54 1.58 -11.09 -9.45
CA SER A 54 2.01 -12.03 -8.41
C SER A 54 3.49 -11.85 -8.08
N ALA A 55 4.36 -11.80 -9.11
CA ALA A 55 5.79 -11.56 -8.94
C ALA A 55 6.09 -10.19 -8.31
N LEU A 56 5.34 -9.14 -8.69
CA LEU A 56 5.48 -7.81 -8.08
C LEU A 56 5.10 -7.82 -6.59
N LEU A 57 4.00 -8.47 -6.23
CA LEU A 57 3.52 -8.57 -4.85
C LEU A 57 4.48 -9.43 -4.01
N GLU A 58 4.99 -10.52 -4.55
CA GLU A 58 6.00 -11.36 -3.91
C GLU A 58 7.28 -10.54 -3.65
N ARG A 59 7.78 -9.80 -4.64
CA ARG A 59 8.93 -8.92 -4.47
C ARG A 59 8.70 -7.88 -3.38
N LYS A 60 7.51 -7.28 -3.30
CA LYS A 60 7.13 -6.35 -2.23
C LYS A 60 7.14 -7.04 -0.88
N SER A 61 6.57 -8.24 -0.78
CA SER A 61 6.54 -9.05 0.44
C SER A 61 7.95 -9.37 0.95
N ILE A 62 8.82 -9.85 0.07
CA ILE A 62 10.23 -10.18 0.38
C ILE A 62 10.99 -8.93 0.85
N GLY A 63 10.65 -7.75 0.35
CA GLY A 63 11.24 -6.48 0.78
C GLY A 63 10.90 -6.05 2.21
N LEU A 64 9.90 -6.67 2.84
CA LEU A 64 9.49 -6.38 4.22
C LEU A 64 10.30 -7.18 5.23
N LEU A 65 10.38 -6.65 6.45
CA LEU A 65 11.03 -7.33 7.57
C LEU A 65 10.17 -8.53 8.01
N SER A 66 10.77 -9.70 8.12
CA SER A 66 10.17 -10.87 8.73
C SER A 66 10.11 -10.74 10.26
N ASN A 67 9.41 -11.65 10.94
CA ASN A 67 9.39 -11.69 12.41
C ASN A 67 10.79 -11.88 13.01
N SER A 68 11.66 -12.68 12.37
CA SER A 68 13.04 -12.87 12.82
C SER A 68 13.86 -11.59 12.61
N GLU A 69 13.72 -10.94 11.47
CA GLU A 69 14.42 -9.68 11.18
C GLU A 69 13.93 -8.53 12.07
N LEU A 70 12.66 -8.54 12.49
CA LEU A 70 12.12 -7.61 13.48
C LEU A 70 12.73 -7.84 14.87
N GLN A 71 12.90 -9.10 15.27
CA GLN A 71 13.57 -9.43 16.52
C GLN A 71 15.05 -9.02 16.51
N GLU A 72 15.76 -9.27 15.41
CA GLU A 72 17.13 -8.78 15.21
C GLU A 72 17.21 -7.26 15.24
N PHE A 73 16.24 -6.58 14.62
CA PHE A 73 16.12 -5.13 14.66
C PHE A 73 15.93 -4.61 16.09
N TRP A 74 15.08 -5.26 16.90
CA TRP A 74 14.94 -4.92 18.32
C TRP A 74 16.27 -5.02 19.08
N TYR A 75 17.00 -6.13 18.92
CA TYR A 75 18.31 -6.30 19.58
C TYR A 75 19.35 -5.26 19.13
N LEU A 76 19.33 -4.87 17.85
CA LEU A 76 20.15 -3.78 17.34
C LEU A 76 19.84 -2.46 18.07
N LEU A 77 18.55 -2.14 18.27
CA LEU A 77 18.17 -0.92 18.99
C LEU A 77 18.61 -0.97 20.46
N GLU A 78 18.46 -2.11 21.12
CA GLU A 78 18.92 -2.29 22.50
C GLU A 78 20.43 -2.13 22.63
N ARG A 79 21.22 -2.60 21.65
CA ARG A 79 22.68 -2.45 21.64
C ARG A 79 23.13 -0.99 21.50
N TYR A 80 22.38 -0.19 20.78
CA TYR A 80 22.72 1.20 20.45
C TYR A 80 21.99 2.26 21.30
N HIS A 81 21.28 1.87 22.36
CA HIS A 81 20.65 2.85 23.24
C HIS A 81 21.69 3.77 23.92
N SER A 82 21.26 4.99 24.24
CA SER A 82 22.06 6.02 24.90
C SER A 82 21.60 6.19 26.35
N PRO A 83 22.52 6.12 27.34
CA PRO A 83 22.17 6.42 28.74
C PRO A 83 21.79 7.91 28.93
N PRO A 84 21.12 8.28 30.03
CA PRO A 84 20.56 7.39 31.05
C PRO A 84 19.23 6.77 30.61
N THR A 85 18.95 5.59 31.14
CA THR A 85 17.60 5.01 31.15
C THR A 85 16.72 5.83 32.08
N VAL A 86 15.52 6.20 31.65
CA VAL A 86 14.57 6.99 32.45
C VAL A 86 13.34 6.13 32.70
N ASN A 87 12.98 5.89 33.95
CA ASN A 87 11.82 5.07 34.33
C ASN A 87 11.79 3.66 33.69
N GLY A 88 12.96 3.06 33.46
CA GLY A 88 13.09 1.77 32.78
C GLY A 88 13.02 1.84 31.25
N GLU A 89 12.73 3.00 30.68
CA GLU A 89 12.71 3.22 29.23
C GLU A 89 14.09 3.55 28.67
N LYS A 90 14.39 2.96 27.52
CA LYS A 90 15.65 3.14 26.80
C LYS A 90 15.46 4.13 25.66
N PHE A 91 16.43 5.03 25.52
CA PHE A 91 16.42 6.10 24.53
C PHE A 91 17.62 6.00 23.61
N MET A 92 17.59 6.64 22.45
CA MET A 92 18.68 6.66 21.49
C MET A 92 18.85 8.06 20.93
N ASN A 93 20.06 8.62 21.06
CA ASN A 93 20.40 9.90 20.44
C ASN A 93 20.66 9.72 18.92
N TYR A 94 20.74 10.84 18.20
CA TYR A 94 20.91 10.79 16.75
C TYR A 94 22.24 10.18 16.29
N GLU A 95 23.31 10.33 17.08
CA GLU A 95 24.60 9.73 16.74
C GLU A 95 24.54 8.20 16.77
N ASN A 96 23.97 7.64 17.84
CA ASN A 96 23.76 6.20 17.96
C ASN A 96 22.76 5.68 16.94
N PHE A 97 21.72 6.46 16.61
CA PHE A 97 20.78 6.14 15.52
C PHE A 97 21.50 5.97 14.18
N ARG A 98 22.48 6.83 13.89
CA ARG A 98 23.33 6.69 12.69
C ARG A 98 24.28 5.51 12.76
N LYS A 99 24.81 5.17 13.94
CA LYS A 99 25.67 3.98 14.12
C LYS A 99 24.86 2.70 13.91
N ALA A 100 23.69 2.59 14.54
CA ALA A 100 22.74 1.49 14.34
C ALA A 100 22.36 1.34 12.86
N SER A 101 22.07 2.44 12.15
CA SER A 101 21.77 2.43 10.71
C SER A 101 22.87 1.81 9.84
N LYS A 102 24.15 1.90 10.26
CA LYS A 102 25.27 1.30 9.52
C LYS A 102 25.34 -0.22 9.69
N GLU A 103 24.89 -0.74 10.83
CA GLU A 103 24.84 -2.18 11.12
C GLU A 103 23.47 -2.82 10.79
N ALA A 104 22.46 -2.01 10.54
CA ALA A 104 21.13 -2.48 10.17
C ALA A 104 21.14 -3.27 8.84
N SER A 105 20.27 -4.28 8.75
CA SER A 105 20.04 -4.99 7.49
C SER A 105 19.56 -4.03 6.39
N PRO A 106 19.76 -4.36 5.10
CA PRO A 106 19.30 -3.50 4.00
C PRO A 106 17.82 -3.12 4.10
N LYS A 107 16.97 -4.06 4.55
CA LYS A 107 15.54 -3.84 4.77
C LYS A 107 15.27 -2.91 5.95
N ALA A 108 15.99 -3.05 7.07
CA ALA A 108 15.78 -2.21 8.24
C ALA A 108 16.33 -0.79 8.05
N LYS A 109 17.40 -0.66 7.25
CA LYS A 109 18.09 0.61 6.99
C LYS A 109 17.19 1.71 6.45
N GLN A 110 16.18 1.35 5.65
CA GLN A 110 15.21 2.30 5.08
C GLN A 110 14.41 3.08 6.13
N TYR A 111 14.32 2.57 7.36
CA TYR A 111 13.59 3.23 8.44
C TYR A 111 14.46 4.25 9.21
N PHE A 112 15.78 4.16 9.09
CA PHE A 112 16.74 5.06 9.74
C PHE A 112 16.92 6.38 8.97
N THR A 113 15.85 7.16 8.84
CA THR A 113 15.90 8.48 8.20
C THR A 113 15.90 9.60 9.23
N ALA A 114 16.49 10.76 8.88
CA ALA A 114 16.40 11.96 9.71
C ALA A 114 14.93 12.38 9.95
N SER A 115 14.06 12.21 8.96
CA SER A 115 12.62 12.47 9.09
C SER A 115 11.96 11.53 10.11
N THR A 116 12.29 10.24 10.10
CA THR A 116 11.79 9.29 11.10
C THR A 116 12.23 9.68 12.50
N PHE A 117 13.51 10.03 12.67
CA PHE A 117 14.03 10.47 13.96
C PHE A 117 13.32 11.73 14.47
N ALA A 118 13.19 12.75 13.62
CA ALA A 118 12.52 14.00 13.98
C ALA A 118 11.04 13.78 14.34
N LYS A 119 10.33 12.89 13.64
CA LYS A 119 8.93 12.53 13.95
C LYS A 119 8.75 11.83 15.29
N LEU A 120 9.77 11.12 15.77
CA LEU A 120 9.74 10.36 17.01
C LEU A 120 10.39 11.12 18.18
N LEU A 121 10.90 12.32 17.91
CA LEU A 121 11.45 13.19 18.93
C LEU A 121 10.30 13.88 19.66
N HIS A 122 10.30 13.77 20.99
CA HIS A 122 9.37 14.53 21.81
C HIS A 122 9.93 15.94 22.05
N GLU A 123 9.07 16.96 21.97
CA GLU A 123 9.47 18.36 22.18
C GLU A 123 10.09 18.60 23.56
N ASP A 124 9.64 17.85 24.56
CA ASP A 124 10.09 17.97 25.96
C ASP A 124 11.40 17.18 26.25
N GLU A 125 11.96 16.46 25.27
CA GLU A 125 13.17 15.64 25.50
C GLU A 125 14.45 16.49 25.39
N ILE A 126 14.99 16.86 26.55
CA ILE A 126 16.13 17.77 26.72
C ILE A 126 17.43 17.24 26.06
N LEU A 127 17.61 15.92 25.98
CA LEU A 127 18.82 15.28 25.46
C LEU A 127 18.74 14.98 23.96
N SER A 128 17.69 15.43 23.28
CA SER A 128 17.38 15.15 21.88
C SER A 128 17.44 13.65 21.50
N ARG A 129 16.75 12.80 22.27
CA ARG A 129 16.72 11.34 22.08
C ARG A 129 15.31 10.83 21.77
N ILE A 130 15.24 9.73 21.02
CA ILE A 130 13.98 9.03 20.75
C ILE A 130 13.86 7.78 21.63
N ASN A 131 12.65 7.44 22.07
CA ASN A 131 12.40 6.18 22.77
C ASN A 131 12.54 5.01 21.78
N ILE A 132 13.36 4.00 22.12
CA ILE A 132 13.64 2.88 21.19
C ILE A 132 12.40 2.00 20.94
N LEU A 133 11.51 1.88 21.94
CA LEU A 133 10.25 1.17 21.81
C LEU A 133 9.30 1.91 20.87
N ALA A 134 9.25 3.24 20.95
CA ALA A 134 8.47 4.04 20.01
C ALA A 134 8.97 3.86 18.57
N PHE A 135 10.30 3.84 18.37
CA PHE A 135 10.88 3.58 17.05
C PHE A 135 10.60 2.17 16.55
N PHE A 136 10.74 1.16 17.41
CA PHE A 136 10.39 -0.21 17.07
C PHE A 136 8.91 -0.34 16.65
N ASN A 137 8.00 0.20 17.45
CA ASN A 137 6.56 0.19 17.17
C ASN A 137 6.21 0.94 15.87
N TYR A 138 6.90 2.03 15.58
CA TYR A 138 6.76 2.74 14.31
C TYR A 138 7.12 1.84 13.11
N VAL A 139 8.26 1.15 13.18
CA VAL A 139 8.71 0.23 12.12
C VAL A 139 7.76 -0.97 12.01
N MET A 140 7.39 -1.58 13.15
CA MET A 140 6.41 -2.66 13.21
C MET A 140 5.10 -2.27 12.53
N LYS A 141 4.54 -1.11 12.86
CA LYS A 141 3.29 -0.60 12.27
C LYS A 141 3.42 -0.38 10.76
N LYS A 142 4.56 0.19 10.31
CA LYS A 142 4.87 0.38 8.89
C LYS A 142 4.93 -0.95 8.13
N VAL A 143 5.65 -1.94 8.67
CA VAL A 143 5.76 -3.28 8.10
C VAL A 143 4.39 -3.95 8.04
N TRP A 144 3.63 -3.90 9.15
CA TRP A 144 2.28 -4.48 9.22
C TRP A 144 1.34 -3.87 8.17
N LEU A 145 1.28 -2.54 8.06
CA LEU A 145 0.45 -1.87 7.04
C LEU A 145 0.83 -2.30 5.62
N GLN A 146 2.12 -2.45 5.32
CA GLN A 146 2.57 -2.90 4.01
C GLN A 146 2.27 -4.38 3.76
N GLN A 147 2.41 -5.24 4.78
CA GLN A 147 2.03 -6.65 4.71
C GLN A 147 0.53 -6.78 4.45
N THR A 148 -0.32 -6.05 5.19
CA THR A 148 -1.76 -6.03 4.98
C THR A 148 -2.10 -5.51 3.59
N HIS A 149 -1.43 -4.45 3.12
CA HIS A 149 -1.63 -3.94 1.76
C HIS A 149 -1.25 -4.97 0.69
N VAL A 150 -0.14 -5.68 0.84
CA VAL A 150 0.24 -6.76 -0.10
C VAL A 150 -0.76 -7.90 -0.04
N GLY A 151 -1.14 -8.34 1.16
CA GLY A 151 -2.08 -9.45 1.38
C GLY A 151 -3.44 -9.19 0.75
N ILE A 152 -4.04 -8.03 1.00
CA ILE A 152 -5.34 -7.69 0.40
C ILE A 152 -5.23 -7.49 -1.12
N SER A 153 -4.09 -7.01 -1.63
CA SER A 153 -3.86 -6.84 -3.07
C SER A 153 -3.79 -8.17 -3.84
N LEU A 154 -3.62 -9.32 -3.17
CA LEU A 154 -3.68 -10.62 -3.82
C LEU A 154 -5.07 -10.91 -4.40
N TYR A 155 -6.12 -10.36 -3.76
CA TYR A 155 -7.53 -10.54 -4.15
C TYR A 155 -8.03 -9.55 -5.20
N ASP A 156 -7.21 -8.57 -5.59
CA ASP A 156 -7.52 -7.68 -6.72
C ASP A 156 -7.35 -8.43 -8.05
N VAL A 157 -8.42 -9.10 -8.47
CA VAL A 157 -8.45 -9.91 -9.70
C VAL A 157 -8.19 -9.05 -10.94
N CYS A 158 -8.71 -7.83 -10.99
CA CYS A 158 -8.56 -6.93 -12.13
C CYS A 158 -7.20 -6.19 -12.12
N GLY A 159 -6.54 -6.13 -10.97
CA GLY A 159 -5.26 -5.42 -10.80
C GLY A 159 -5.39 -3.91 -10.95
N GLU A 160 -6.56 -3.34 -10.64
CA GLU A 160 -6.86 -1.90 -10.78
C GLU A 160 -6.75 -1.13 -9.45
N GLY A 161 -6.45 -1.81 -8.35
CA GLY A 161 -6.42 -1.25 -7.00
C GLY A 161 -7.79 -1.22 -6.31
N TYR A 162 -8.75 -1.98 -6.82
CA TYR A 162 -10.11 -2.07 -6.31
C TYR A 162 -10.50 -3.51 -5.98
N LEU A 163 -11.43 -3.68 -5.05
CA LEU A 163 -12.04 -4.97 -4.73
C LEU A 163 -13.54 -4.89 -4.99
N ARG A 164 -14.10 -5.93 -5.60
CA ARG A 164 -15.55 -6.18 -5.63
C ARG A 164 -15.96 -6.88 -4.32
N GLU A 165 -17.26 -7.00 -4.09
CA GLU A 165 -17.78 -7.67 -2.89
C GLU A 165 -17.19 -9.07 -2.73
N THR A 166 -17.23 -9.88 -3.80
CA THR A 166 -16.68 -11.25 -3.81
C THR A 166 -15.18 -11.30 -3.49
N ASP A 167 -14.42 -10.31 -3.97
CA ASP A 167 -12.98 -10.26 -3.75
C ASP A 167 -12.68 -9.97 -2.27
N LEU A 168 -13.44 -9.06 -1.65
CA LEU A 168 -13.33 -8.74 -0.23
C LEU A 168 -13.90 -9.85 0.67
N GLU A 169 -14.95 -10.56 0.24
CA GLU A 169 -15.49 -11.74 0.95
C GLU A 169 -14.43 -12.84 1.06
N ASN A 170 -13.75 -13.15 -0.05
CA ASN A 170 -12.67 -14.14 -0.09
C ASN A 170 -11.52 -13.75 0.85
N TYR A 171 -11.10 -12.48 0.82
CA TYR A 171 -10.07 -11.99 1.75
C TYR A 171 -10.51 -12.12 3.21
N MET A 172 -11.75 -11.75 3.55
CA MET A 172 -12.26 -11.82 4.91
C MET A 172 -12.38 -13.27 5.41
N LEU A 173 -12.78 -14.21 4.55
CA LEU A 173 -12.85 -15.63 4.90
C LEU A 173 -11.48 -16.20 5.31
N GLU A 174 -10.41 -15.82 4.59
CA GLU A 174 -9.05 -16.23 4.93
C GLU A 174 -8.46 -15.46 6.11
N LEU A 175 -8.91 -14.23 6.35
CA LEU A 175 -8.47 -13.43 7.48
C LEU A 175 -9.05 -13.92 8.82
N ILE A 176 -10.32 -14.34 8.84
CA ILE A 176 -11.05 -14.70 10.08
C ILE A 176 -10.30 -15.70 10.98
N PRO A 177 -9.72 -16.81 10.47
CA PRO A 177 -8.97 -17.75 11.30
C PRO A 177 -7.79 -17.13 12.07
N THR A 178 -7.25 -16.01 11.58
CA THR A 178 -6.15 -15.29 12.24
C THR A 178 -6.62 -14.36 13.36
N LEU A 179 -7.92 -14.07 13.42
CA LEU A 179 -8.52 -13.16 14.40
C LEU A 179 -8.96 -13.96 15.63
N CYS A 180 -8.12 -14.02 16.66
CA CYS A 180 -8.39 -14.78 17.90
C CYS A 180 -9.77 -14.46 18.52
N GLN A 181 -10.24 -13.22 18.38
CA GLN A 181 -11.54 -12.77 18.90
C GLN A 181 -12.73 -13.43 18.20
N LEU A 182 -12.55 -13.95 16.98
CA LEU A 182 -13.57 -14.64 16.20
C LEU A 182 -13.43 -16.16 16.25
N SER A 183 -12.47 -16.71 17.01
CA SER A 183 -12.20 -18.15 17.11
C SER A 183 -13.38 -18.98 17.64
N VAL A 184 -14.31 -18.36 18.37
CA VAL A 184 -15.48 -19.02 18.98
C VAL A 184 -16.67 -19.05 18.02
N MET A 185 -16.57 -18.42 16.85
CA MET A 185 -17.67 -18.34 15.89
C MET A 185 -17.94 -19.69 15.23
N GLU A 186 -19.22 -20.06 15.16
CA GLU A 186 -19.64 -21.27 14.45
C GLU A 186 -19.42 -21.12 12.93
N SER A 187 -18.95 -22.18 12.27
CA SER A 187 -18.67 -22.17 10.83
C SER A 187 -19.90 -21.85 9.98
N THR A 188 -21.09 -22.24 10.42
CA THR A 188 -22.38 -21.93 9.78
C THR A 188 -22.71 -20.44 9.84
N PHE A 189 -22.24 -19.73 10.87
CA PHE A 189 -22.44 -18.29 11.05
C PHE A 189 -21.39 -17.45 10.30
N GLN A 190 -20.23 -18.03 9.98
CA GLN A 190 -19.12 -17.33 9.34
C GLN A 190 -19.52 -16.65 8.03
N THR A 191 -20.32 -17.32 7.18
CA THR A 191 -20.81 -16.74 5.92
C THR A 191 -21.68 -15.50 6.16
N PHE A 192 -22.55 -15.52 7.17
CA PHE A 192 -23.40 -14.37 7.52
C PHE A 192 -22.57 -13.21 8.09
N TYR A 193 -21.58 -13.52 8.92
CA TYR A 193 -20.65 -12.52 9.44
C TYR A 193 -19.88 -11.83 8.31
N VAL A 194 -19.28 -12.61 7.41
CA VAL A 194 -18.52 -12.09 6.26
C VAL A 194 -19.40 -11.21 5.38
N CYS A 195 -20.58 -11.69 4.99
CA CYS A 195 -21.52 -10.91 4.19
C CYS A 195 -21.91 -9.59 4.87
N THR A 196 -22.11 -9.61 6.20
CA THR A 196 -22.42 -8.41 6.98
C THR A 196 -21.23 -7.45 7.04
N ALA A 197 -20.01 -7.96 7.23
CA ALA A 197 -18.79 -7.17 7.29
C ALA A 197 -18.51 -6.49 5.94
N VAL A 198 -18.56 -7.24 4.84
CA VAL A 198 -18.36 -6.71 3.49
C VAL A 198 -19.38 -5.63 3.15
N ARG A 199 -20.66 -5.85 3.47
CA ARG A 199 -21.70 -4.82 3.27
C ARG A 199 -21.44 -3.54 4.04
N LYS A 200 -20.83 -3.61 5.23
CA LYS A 200 -20.42 -2.41 5.97
C LYS A 200 -19.32 -1.66 5.23
N PHE A 201 -18.30 -2.34 4.71
CA PHE A 201 -17.27 -1.68 3.90
C PHE A 201 -17.87 -0.98 2.68
N PHE A 202 -18.73 -1.66 1.91
CA PHE A 202 -19.36 -1.08 0.72
C PHE A 202 -20.31 0.07 1.06
N PHE A 203 -21.05 -0.03 2.17
CA PHE A 203 -21.90 1.06 2.64
C PHE A 203 -21.12 2.36 2.88
N PHE A 204 -19.92 2.28 3.46
CA PHE A 204 -19.11 3.47 3.76
C PHE A 204 -18.18 3.88 2.62
N LEU A 205 -17.64 2.94 1.85
CA LEU A 205 -16.56 3.18 0.88
C LEU A 205 -17.03 3.19 -0.58
N ASP A 206 -18.27 2.78 -0.88
CA ASP A 206 -18.87 2.85 -2.23
C ASP A 206 -20.18 3.66 -2.24
N PRO A 207 -20.14 4.98 -1.92
CA PRO A 207 -21.32 5.82 -1.87
C PRO A 207 -22.02 5.98 -3.23
N LEU A 208 -21.28 5.79 -4.33
CA LEU A 208 -21.79 5.87 -5.69
C LEU A 208 -22.36 4.54 -6.21
N ARG A 209 -22.32 3.47 -5.41
CA ARG A 209 -22.79 2.13 -5.78
C ARG A 209 -22.16 1.62 -7.07
N SER A 210 -20.86 1.86 -7.23
CA SER A 210 -20.06 1.41 -8.36
C SER A 210 -19.76 -0.10 -8.32
N GLY A 211 -20.03 -0.77 -7.19
CA GLY A 211 -19.77 -2.19 -7.01
C GLY A 211 -18.30 -2.51 -6.76
N ARG A 212 -17.49 -1.50 -6.42
CA ARG A 212 -16.06 -1.66 -6.11
C ARG A 212 -15.57 -0.64 -5.10
N VAL A 213 -14.62 -1.04 -4.25
CA VAL A 213 -14.00 -0.20 -3.22
C VAL A 213 -12.49 -0.15 -3.41
N ARG A 214 -11.86 1.01 -3.17
CA ARG A 214 -10.40 1.15 -3.30
C ARG A 214 -9.70 0.47 -2.13
N ILE A 215 -8.64 -0.28 -2.41
CA ILE A 215 -7.80 -0.90 -1.37
C ILE A 215 -7.22 0.14 -0.42
N THR A 216 -6.80 1.30 -0.95
CA THR A 216 -6.25 2.39 -0.13
C THR A 216 -7.24 2.94 0.87
N ASP A 217 -8.54 2.95 0.53
CA ASP A 217 -9.58 3.48 1.41
C ASP A 217 -9.95 2.49 2.51
N ILE A 218 -9.81 1.18 2.25
CA ILE A 218 -9.96 0.13 3.26
C ILE A 218 -8.86 0.23 4.34
N LEU A 219 -7.65 0.64 3.94
CA LEU A 219 -6.46 0.67 4.80
C LEU A 219 -6.18 2.03 5.46
N ALA A 220 -7.04 3.03 5.20
CA ALA A 220 -6.86 4.42 5.64
C ALA A 220 -6.99 4.60 7.16
#